data_AF-A0A134AX66-F1
#
_entry.id   AF-A0A134AX66-F1
#
_cell.length_a   1.000
_cell.length_b   1.000
_cell.length_c   1.000
_cell.angle_alpha   90.00
_cell.angle_beta   90.00
_cell.angle_gamma   90.00
#
_symmetry.space_group_name_H-M   'P 1'
#
loop_
_entity.id
_entity.type
_entity.pdbx_description
1 polymer ?
#
loop_
_entity_poly.entity_id
_entity_poly.type
_entity_poly.pdbx_seq_one_letter_code
_entity_poly.pdbx_strand_id
1 'polypeptide(L)'
;MEINKKELRKISRKFRSLGSDVINADYREQIDLLREFIDYVDKTSLIRNYIESFKYDIDDLEESINNVYSSYGRQCLDLGSNAGRRLYLLYSTFKYILENNLNTINFGWFYANSNKYQDMAQSFGNRMVYPFISGIEEYIKDIATDMGYDDNNKYEININSSGVQVNLASDNSSIDAIQNNYLNKNEIDEEISKLESQLENIDDEDKRSILMGNMELIKGEVVKANPNKNLLKTSFNSLKFMIGSIATLPDFIEGINKLGALLGILK
;
A
#
# COMPACT_ATOMS: atom_id res chain seq x y z
N MET A 1 10.48 -1.29 -18.51
CA MET A 1 10.35 -2.14 -17.31
C MET A 1 9.35 -1.47 -16.41
N GLU A 2 8.26 -2.14 -16.05
CA GLU A 2 7.32 -1.62 -15.04
C GLU A 2 7.83 -2.08 -13.67
N ILE A 3 8.23 -1.13 -12.81
CA ILE A 3 8.69 -1.41 -11.45
C ILE A 3 7.65 -0.86 -10.48
N ASN A 4 7.20 -1.68 -9.53
CA ASN A 4 6.32 -1.18 -8.48
C ASN A 4 7.12 -0.59 -7.30
N LYS A 5 6.44 0.23 -6.46
CA LYS A 5 7.06 0.86 -5.28
C LYS A 5 7.75 -0.16 -4.36
N LYS A 6 7.18 -1.36 -4.17
CA LYS A 6 7.74 -2.37 -3.26
C LYS A 6 9.06 -2.95 -3.79
N GLU A 7 9.14 -3.17 -5.09
CA GLU A 7 10.34 -3.65 -5.78
C GLU A 7 11.45 -2.61 -5.74
N LEU A 8 11.14 -1.34 -6.06
CA LEU A 8 12.11 -0.26 -5.99
C LEU A 8 12.70 -0.12 -4.57
N ARG A 9 11.87 -0.26 -3.50
CA ARG A 9 12.35 -0.31 -2.11
C ARG A 9 13.31 -1.45 -1.84
N LYS A 10 12.99 -2.66 -2.31
CA LYS A 10 13.87 -3.83 -2.16
C LYS A 10 15.19 -3.62 -2.89
N ILE A 11 15.13 -3.10 -4.12
CA ILE A 11 16.32 -2.81 -4.92
C ILE A 11 17.22 -1.82 -4.20
N SER A 12 16.63 -0.70 -3.79
CA SER A 12 17.31 0.37 -3.06
C SER A 12 17.96 -0.14 -1.77
N ARG A 13 17.24 -0.92 -0.96
CA ARG A 13 17.78 -1.47 0.29
C ARG A 13 18.92 -2.46 0.07
N LYS A 14 18.77 -3.42 -0.85
CA LYS A 14 19.82 -4.44 -1.10
C LYS A 14 21.05 -3.82 -1.74
N PHE A 15 20.89 -2.86 -2.65
CA PHE A 15 21.98 -2.08 -3.23
C PHE A 15 22.81 -1.37 -2.15
N ARG A 16 22.14 -0.64 -1.25
CA ARG A 16 22.79 0.04 -0.12
C ARG A 16 23.52 -0.91 0.82
N SER A 17 22.88 -2.02 1.17
CA SER A 17 23.47 -3.02 2.06
C SER A 17 24.77 -3.54 1.48
N LEU A 18 24.75 -4.04 0.24
CA LEU A 18 25.93 -4.59 -0.40
C LEU A 18 27.05 -3.55 -0.56
N GLY A 19 26.70 -2.34 -0.97
CA GLY A 19 27.67 -1.26 -1.08
C GLY A 19 28.30 -0.88 0.27
N SER A 20 27.50 -0.86 1.34
CA SER A 20 27.96 -0.66 2.72
C SER A 20 28.88 -1.79 3.18
N ASP A 21 28.59 -3.03 2.82
CA ASP A 21 29.41 -4.18 3.18
C ASP A 21 30.81 -4.06 2.57
N VAL A 22 30.92 -3.63 1.29
CA VAL A 22 32.22 -3.36 0.64
C VAL A 22 33.00 -2.24 1.33
N ILE A 23 32.33 -1.15 1.71
CA ILE A 23 32.98 0.02 2.34
C ILE A 23 33.56 -0.34 3.72
N ASN A 24 32.87 -1.18 4.48
CA ASN A 24 33.22 -1.49 5.87
C ASN A 24 33.96 -2.84 6.02
N ALA A 25 34.29 -3.51 4.93
CA ALA A 25 34.94 -4.82 4.91
C ALA A 25 36.34 -4.81 5.55
N ASP A 26 36.76 -5.96 6.10
CA ASP A 26 38.19 -6.22 6.32
C ASP A 26 38.90 -6.23 4.96
N TYR A 27 40.13 -5.72 4.93
CA TYR A 27 40.91 -5.63 3.71
C TYR A 27 41.09 -6.96 2.97
N ARG A 28 40.97 -8.10 3.67
CA ARG A 28 41.07 -9.44 3.06
C ARG A 28 39.79 -9.88 2.35
N GLU A 29 38.65 -9.34 2.75
CA GLU A 29 37.31 -9.77 2.30
C GLU A 29 36.70 -8.78 1.29
N GLN A 30 37.26 -7.57 1.20
CA GLN A 30 36.69 -6.48 0.40
C GLN A 30 36.50 -6.83 -1.08
N ILE A 31 37.39 -7.64 -1.67
CA ILE A 31 37.27 -8.05 -3.08
C ILE A 31 36.09 -9.00 -3.33
N ASP A 32 35.81 -9.91 -2.39
CA ASP A 32 34.71 -10.86 -2.52
C ASP A 32 33.37 -10.16 -2.33
N LEU A 33 33.30 -9.22 -1.38
CA LEU A 33 32.13 -8.36 -1.19
C LEU A 33 31.91 -7.43 -2.38
N LEU A 34 32.99 -6.90 -2.99
CA LEU A 34 32.90 -6.10 -4.22
C LEU A 34 32.33 -6.95 -5.36
N ARG A 35 32.71 -8.23 -5.45
CA ARG A 35 32.16 -9.17 -6.44
C ARG A 35 30.66 -9.36 -6.24
N GLU A 36 30.20 -9.63 -5.02
CA GLU A 36 28.76 -9.75 -4.74
C GLU A 36 28.00 -8.47 -5.10
N PHE A 37 28.57 -7.31 -4.79
CA PHE A 37 27.98 -6.02 -5.10
C PHE A 37 27.84 -5.78 -6.61
N ILE A 38 28.90 -6.00 -7.38
CA ILE A 38 28.87 -5.81 -8.85
C ILE A 38 28.00 -6.86 -9.53
N ASP A 39 28.00 -8.11 -9.07
CA ASP A 39 27.08 -9.14 -9.56
C ASP A 39 25.61 -8.73 -9.40
N TYR A 40 25.28 -8.10 -8.27
CA TYR A 40 23.94 -7.58 -8.02
C TYR A 40 23.60 -6.40 -8.94
N VAL A 41 24.55 -5.50 -9.19
CA VAL A 41 24.41 -4.41 -10.17
C VAL A 41 24.12 -4.96 -11.57
N ASP A 42 24.91 -5.94 -12.03
CA ASP A 42 24.80 -6.55 -13.36
C ASP A 42 23.44 -7.25 -13.56
N LYS A 43 22.90 -7.87 -12.50
CA LYS A 43 21.61 -8.56 -12.51
C LYS A 43 20.42 -7.61 -12.39
N THR A 44 20.63 -6.38 -11.93
CA THR A 44 19.55 -5.40 -11.70
C THR A 44 19.41 -4.47 -12.91
N SER A 45 18.53 -4.81 -13.86
CA SER A 45 18.35 -4.05 -15.10
C SER A 45 18.10 -2.55 -14.90
N LEU A 46 17.39 -2.15 -13.84
CA LEU A 46 17.19 -0.73 -13.52
C LEU A 46 18.53 0.02 -13.33
N ILE A 47 19.41 -0.54 -12.52
CA ILE A 47 20.70 0.08 -12.18
C ILE A 47 21.65 -0.03 -13.36
N ARG A 48 21.74 -1.22 -13.96
CA ARG A 48 22.61 -1.48 -15.11
C ARG A 48 22.31 -0.54 -16.29
N ASN A 49 21.04 -0.41 -16.67
CA ASN A 49 20.64 0.45 -17.79
C ASN A 49 20.96 1.92 -17.50
N TYR A 50 20.81 2.36 -16.24
CA TYR A 50 21.17 3.72 -15.85
C TYR A 50 22.68 3.99 -16.02
N ILE A 51 23.53 3.07 -15.54
CA ILE A 51 24.98 3.18 -15.72
C ILE A 51 25.35 3.14 -17.22
N GLU A 52 24.79 2.21 -17.98
CA GLU A 52 25.05 2.05 -19.42
C GLU A 52 24.60 3.27 -20.24
N SER A 53 23.65 4.06 -19.75
CA SER A 53 23.23 5.31 -20.42
C SER A 53 24.34 6.37 -20.47
N PHE A 54 25.36 6.27 -19.60
CA PHE A 54 26.52 7.16 -19.57
C PHE A 54 27.75 6.57 -20.26
N LYS A 55 27.60 5.42 -20.94
CA LYS A 55 28.69 4.73 -21.61
C LYS A 55 29.41 5.67 -22.58
N TYR A 56 30.74 5.69 -22.48
CA TYR A 56 31.63 6.37 -23.39
C TYR A 56 32.90 5.55 -23.58
N ASP A 57 33.67 5.90 -24.60
CA ASP A 57 34.98 5.29 -24.81
C ASP A 57 35.97 5.85 -23.80
N ILE A 58 36.56 4.97 -22.98
CA ILE A 58 37.52 5.38 -21.95
C ILE A 58 38.90 5.07 -22.50
N ASP A 59 39.54 6.11 -23.04
CA ASP A 59 40.91 6.04 -23.53
C ASP A 59 41.82 5.42 -22.46
N ASP A 60 42.54 4.36 -22.84
CA ASP A 60 43.58 3.70 -22.04
C ASP A 60 43.13 3.26 -20.63
N LEU A 61 41.87 2.83 -20.47
CA LEU A 61 41.32 2.39 -19.18
C LEU A 61 42.20 1.35 -18.48
N GLU A 62 42.59 0.30 -19.18
CA GLU A 62 43.38 -0.80 -18.61
C GLU A 62 44.76 -0.31 -18.15
N GLU A 63 45.42 0.50 -18.98
CA GLU A 63 46.73 1.09 -18.65
C GLU A 63 46.61 2.01 -17.43
N SER A 64 45.59 2.87 -17.40
CA SER A 64 45.31 3.78 -16.27
C SER A 64 45.11 3.00 -14.96
N ILE A 65 44.31 1.92 -14.98
CA ILE A 65 44.08 1.08 -13.81
C ILE A 65 45.37 0.36 -13.37
N ASN A 66 46.12 -0.21 -14.32
CA ASN A 66 47.36 -0.93 -14.02
C ASN A 66 48.45 0.00 -13.47
N ASN A 67 48.51 1.24 -13.97
CA ASN A 67 49.40 2.29 -13.48
C ASN A 67 49.07 2.64 -12.03
N VAL A 68 47.79 2.88 -11.71
CA VAL A 68 47.34 3.13 -10.33
C VAL A 68 47.67 1.94 -9.44
N TYR A 69 47.34 0.71 -9.88
CA TYR A 69 47.60 -0.51 -9.13
C TYR A 69 49.08 -0.69 -8.79
N SER A 70 49.97 -0.40 -9.73
CA SER A 70 51.43 -0.56 -9.60
C SER A 70 52.14 0.68 -9.07
N SER A 71 51.40 1.75 -8.75
CA SER A 71 51.99 3.04 -8.33
C SER A 71 52.49 3.06 -6.89
N TYR A 72 52.15 2.04 -6.08
CA TYR A 72 52.41 2.01 -4.64
C TYR A 72 51.88 3.26 -3.92
N GLY A 73 50.65 3.68 -4.26
CA GLY A 73 49.97 4.83 -3.65
C GLY A 73 50.42 6.21 -4.18
N ARG A 74 51.16 6.27 -5.29
CA ARG A 74 51.62 7.53 -5.89
C ARG A 74 50.67 8.12 -6.92
N GLN A 75 49.72 7.32 -7.41
CA GLN A 75 48.75 7.71 -8.42
C GLN A 75 47.34 7.31 -8.01
N CYS A 76 46.35 8.03 -8.52
CA CYS A 76 44.94 7.67 -8.42
C CYS A 76 44.25 7.85 -9.77
N LEU A 77 43.06 7.27 -9.88
CA LEU A 77 42.23 7.43 -11.07
C LEU A 77 41.66 8.85 -11.12
N ASP A 78 41.76 9.48 -12.29
CA ASP A 78 41.04 10.72 -12.55
C ASP A 78 39.56 10.39 -12.79
N LEU A 79 38.73 10.74 -11.82
CA LEU A 79 37.29 10.51 -11.87
C LEU A 79 36.53 11.54 -12.71
N GLY A 80 37.18 12.64 -13.09
CA GLY A 80 36.56 13.76 -13.79
C GLY A 80 35.46 14.48 -13.00
N SER A 81 34.88 15.51 -13.62
CA SER A 81 33.84 16.36 -13.02
C SER A 81 32.41 15.97 -13.40
N ASN A 82 32.21 15.21 -14.49
CA ASN A 82 30.89 14.78 -14.94
C ASN A 82 30.41 13.56 -14.12
N ALA A 83 29.31 13.71 -13.39
CA ALA A 83 28.80 12.67 -12.49
C ALA A 83 28.44 11.35 -13.22
N GLY A 84 27.82 11.43 -14.39
CA GLY A 84 27.43 10.26 -15.18
C GLY A 84 28.63 9.51 -15.74
N ARG A 85 29.59 10.22 -16.35
CA ARG A 85 30.85 9.60 -16.82
C ARG A 85 31.64 8.99 -15.66
N ARG A 86 31.69 9.66 -14.51
CA ARG A 86 32.31 9.14 -13.30
C ARG A 86 31.67 7.82 -12.84
N LEU A 87 30.34 7.71 -12.88
CA LEU A 87 29.64 6.45 -12.56
C LEU A 87 30.05 5.32 -13.50
N TYR A 88 30.06 5.58 -14.81
CA TYR A 88 30.46 4.59 -15.81
C TYR A 88 31.94 4.18 -15.67
N LEU A 89 32.83 5.14 -15.40
CA LEU A 89 34.25 4.88 -15.16
C LEU A 89 34.48 4.02 -13.92
N LEU A 90 33.83 4.34 -12.80
CA LEU A 90 33.93 3.56 -11.56
C LEU A 90 33.41 2.14 -11.77
N TYR A 91 32.26 1.98 -12.43
CA TYR A 91 31.71 0.67 -12.78
C TYR A 91 32.68 -0.15 -13.65
N SER A 92 33.21 0.45 -14.72
CA SER A 92 34.18 -0.20 -15.62
C SER A 92 35.46 -0.58 -14.87
N THR A 93 35.92 0.28 -13.96
CA THR A 93 37.06 0.01 -13.08
C THR A 93 36.81 -1.18 -12.17
N PHE A 94 35.64 -1.25 -11.52
CA PHE A 94 35.31 -2.37 -10.64
C PHE A 94 35.24 -3.69 -11.40
N LYS A 95 34.67 -3.69 -12.62
CA LYS A 95 34.68 -4.86 -13.50
C LYS A 95 36.10 -5.33 -13.80
N TYR A 96 36.98 -4.43 -14.22
CA TYR A 96 38.38 -4.77 -14.51
C TYR A 96 39.15 -5.25 -13.28
N ILE A 97 38.95 -4.64 -12.10
CA ILE A 97 39.52 -5.09 -10.82
C ILE A 97 39.11 -6.53 -10.53
N LEU A 98 37.82 -6.86 -10.70
CA LEU A 98 37.29 -8.20 -10.40
C LEU A 98 37.75 -9.24 -11.41
N GLU A 99 37.81 -8.89 -12.70
CA GLU A 99 38.27 -9.77 -13.78
C GLU A 99 39.74 -10.15 -13.63
N ASN A 100 40.57 -9.21 -13.18
CA ASN A 100 42.01 -9.41 -12.99
C ASN A 100 42.40 -9.74 -11.54
N ASN A 101 41.42 -9.89 -10.65
CA ASN A 101 41.61 -10.16 -9.22
C ASN A 101 42.61 -9.20 -8.55
N LEU A 102 42.51 -7.91 -8.86
CA LEU A 102 43.40 -6.87 -8.35
C LEU A 102 43.04 -6.52 -6.90
N ASN A 103 44.05 -6.40 -6.04
CA ASN A 103 43.83 -6.03 -4.64
C ASN A 103 43.30 -4.59 -4.51
N THR A 104 42.17 -4.42 -3.81
CA THR A 104 41.50 -3.12 -3.61
C THR A 104 42.32 -2.13 -2.79
N ILE A 105 43.24 -2.61 -1.94
CA ILE A 105 44.16 -1.78 -1.14
C ILE A 105 44.95 -0.82 -2.03
N ASN A 106 45.46 -1.31 -3.18
CA ASN A 106 46.31 -0.53 -4.07
C ASN A 106 45.60 0.73 -4.60
N PHE A 107 44.28 0.64 -4.78
CA PHE A 107 43.44 1.75 -5.23
C PHE A 107 43.06 2.73 -4.11
N GLY A 108 43.08 2.26 -2.86
CA GLY A 108 42.86 3.10 -1.68
C GLY A 108 44.12 3.78 -1.15
N TRP A 109 45.31 3.25 -1.48
CA TRP A 109 46.58 3.68 -0.89
C TRP A 109 46.88 5.17 -1.11
N PHE A 110 46.65 5.70 -2.31
CA PHE A 110 46.86 7.12 -2.59
C PHE A 110 46.11 8.05 -1.62
N TYR A 111 44.94 7.62 -1.15
CA TYR A 111 44.08 8.40 -0.27
C TYR A 111 44.32 8.13 1.22
N ALA A 112 45.06 7.07 1.55
CA ALA A 112 45.32 6.67 2.91
C ALA A 112 46.50 7.46 3.49
N ASN A 113 46.30 8.06 4.66
CA ASN A 113 47.37 8.76 5.40
C ASN A 113 48.20 7.79 6.28
N SER A 114 48.19 6.50 5.96
CA SER A 114 48.67 5.42 6.83
C SER A 114 49.16 4.24 6.00
N ASN A 115 50.10 3.47 6.58
CA ASN A 115 50.63 2.24 6.00
C ASN A 115 49.78 1.00 6.36
N LYS A 116 48.67 1.17 7.07
CA LYS A 116 47.79 0.05 7.44
C LYS A 116 46.88 -0.32 6.26
N TYR A 117 46.87 -1.60 5.92
CA TYR A 117 46.00 -2.14 4.87
C TYR A 117 44.51 -1.85 5.11
N GLN A 118 44.06 -1.88 6.36
CA GLN A 118 42.67 -1.53 6.67
C GLN A 118 42.33 -0.08 6.34
N ASP A 119 43.25 0.87 6.61
CA ASP A 119 43.03 2.28 6.30
C ASP A 119 42.98 2.52 4.78
N MET A 120 43.77 1.74 4.02
CA MET A 120 43.74 1.74 2.55
C MET A 120 42.43 1.15 2.02
N ALA A 121 41.99 0.01 2.53
CA ALA A 121 40.71 -0.60 2.16
C ALA A 121 39.52 0.33 2.46
N GLN A 122 39.52 0.98 3.63
CA GLN A 122 38.51 1.99 3.97
C GLN A 122 38.57 3.19 3.00
N SER A 123 39.77 3.61 2.61
CA SER A 123 39.94 4.73 1.68
C SER A 123 39.46 4.38 0.27
N PHE A 124 39.66 3.15 -0.21
CA PHE A 124 39.05 2.64 -1.44
C PHE A 124 37.52 2.71 -1.36
N GLY A 125 36.93 2.21 -0.27
CA GLY A 125 35.49 2.29 -0.01
C GLY A 125 34.98 3.73 -0.08
N ASN A 126 35.64 4.64 0.65
CA ASN A 126 35.21 6.04 0.76
C ASN A 126 35.39 6.85 -0.54
N ARG A 127 36.42 6.55 -1.33
CA ARG A 127 36.79 7.39 -2.49
C ARG A 127 36.33 6.85 -3.83
N MET A 128 36.00 5.56 -3.91
CA MET A 128 35.55 4.93 -5.15
C MET A 128 34.15 4.34 -5.00
N VAL A 129 33.93 3.51 -3.98
CA VAL A 129 32.66 2.79 -3.82
C VAL A 129 31.54 3.74 -3.38
N TYR A 130 31.80 4.65 -2.43
CA TYR A 130 30.79 5.59 -1.96
C TYR A 130 30.28 6.55 -3.05
N PRO A 131 31.13 7.21 -3.88
CA PRO A 131 30.63 8.02 -5.00
C PRO A 131 29.78 7.23 -5.99
N PHE A 132 30.11 5.95 -6.23
CA PHE A 132 29.32 5.08 -7.08
C PHE A 132 27.93 4.77 -6.48
N ILE A 133 27.88 4.41 -5.19
CA ILE A 133 26.63 4.21 -4.46
C ILE A 133 25.79 5.48 -4.49
N SER A 134 26.40 6.62 -4.15
CA SER A 134 25.72 7.92 -4.05
C SER A 134 25.03 8.30 -5.37
N GLY A 135 25.70 8.16 -6.51
CA GLY A 135 25.11 8.55 -7.79
C GLY A 135 23.97 7.63 -8.26
N ILE A 136 24.00 6.34 -7.90
CA ILE A 136 22.89 5.42 -8.18
C ILE A 136 21.74 5.61 -7.19
N GLU A 137 22.06 5.90 -5.94
CA GLU A 137 21.06 6.21 -4.93
C GLU A 137 20.25 7.45 -5.24
N GLU A 138 20.89 8.51 -5.74
CA GLU A 138 20.23 9.73 -6.19
C GLU A 138 19.22 9.42 -7.28
N TYR A 139 19.63 8.66 -8.30
CA TYR A 139 18.72 8.18 -9.34
C TYR A 139 17.53 7.36 -8.81
N ILE A 140 17.77 6.43 -7.88
CA ILE A 140 16.68 5.66 -7.27
C ILE A 140 15.76 6.54 -6.44
N LYS A 141 16.28 7.60 -5.79
CA LYS A 141 15.48 8.57 -5.04
C LYS A 141 14.61 9.40 -5.99
N ASP A 142 15.15 9.86 -7.11
CA ASP A 142 14.39 10.61 -8.11
C ASP A 142 13.18 9.79 -8.61
N ILE A 143 13.41 8.51 -8.96
CA ILE A 143 12.31 7.60 -9.32
C ILE A 143 11.31 7.44 -8.19
N ALA A 144 11.79 7.30 -6.95
CA ALA A 144 10.91 7.14 -5.80
C ALA A 144 10.02 8.39 -5.59
N THR A 145 10.59 9.58 -5.75
CA THR A 145 9.87 10.85 -5.73
C THR A 145 8.84 10.92 -6.85
N ASP A 146 9.21 10.59 -8.09
CA ASP A 146 8.29 10.56 -9.23
C ASP A 146 7.15 9.56 -9.05
N MET A 147 7.41 8.45 -8.34
CA MET A 147 6.39 7.47 -7.97
C MET A 147 5.48 7.94 -6.83
N GLY A 148 5.74 9.08 -6.18
CA GLY A 148 5.00 9.54 -5.00
C GLY A 148 5.29 8.68 -3.77
N TYR A 149 6.56 8.42 -3.44
CA TYR A 149 6.93 7.74 -2.19
C TYR A 149 6.58 8.54 -0.94
N ASP A 150 6.54 9.86 -1.05
CA ASP A 150 6.15 10.78 0.02
C ASP A 150 4.62 10.93 0.14
N ASP A 151 3.86 10.47 -0.86
CA ASP A 151 2.41 10.41 -0.81
C ASP A 151 1.97 9.19 0.02
N ASN A 152 1.86 9.40 1.33
CA ASN A 152 1.23 8.45 2.25
C ASN A 152 -0.30 8.43 2.01
N ASN A 153 -0.73 7.92 0.86
CA ASN A 153 -2.14 7.70 0.60
C ASN A 153 -2.65 6.52 1.45
N LYS A 154 -2.89 6.77 2.73
CA LYS A 154 -3.64 5.89 3.62
C LYS A 154 -5.12 6.15 3.35
N TYR A 155 -5.75 5.20 2.68
CA TYR A 155 -7.20 5.21 2.50
C TYR A 155 -7.84 4.40 3.64
N GLU A 156 -8.69 5.04 4.42
CA GLU A 156 -9.59 4.34 5.34
C GLU A 156 -10.88 4.01 4.59
N ILE A 157 -11.14 2.71 4.38
CA ILE A 157 -12.36 2.22 3.74
C ILE A 157 -13.26 1.64 4.82
N ASN A 158 -14.35 2.36 5.13
CA ASN A 158 -15.39 1.88 6.05
C ASN A 158 -16.61 1.42 5.24
N ILE A 159 -16.90 0.11 5.29
CA ILE A 159 -18.06 -0.50 4.63
C ILE A 159 -19.12 -0.83 5.68
N ASN A 160 -20.18 -0.03 5.75
CA ASN A 160 -21.34 -0.35 6.59
C ASN A 160 -22.29 -1.29 5.83
N SER A 161 -22.36 -2.54 6.26
CA SER A 161 -23.13 -3.57 5.57
C SER A 161 -24.62 -3.48 5.90
N SER A 162 -25.38 -2.84 4.99
CA SER A 162 -26.75 -3.16 4.52
C SER A 162 -27.31 -1.94 3.77
N GLY A 163 -27.07 -1.87 2.44
CA GLY A 163 -27.47 -0.74 1.57
C GLY A 163 -26.33 0.24 1.28
N VAL A 164 -25.24 -0.28 0.69
CA VAL A 164 -23.84 0.15 0.87
C VAL A 164 -23.52 1.58 0.42
N GLN A 165 -23.29 2.47 1.38
CA GLN A 165 -22.52 3.69 1.19
C GLN A 165 -21.03 3.38 1.35
N VAL A 166 -20.21 3.83 0.39
CA VAL A 166 -18.73 3.74 0.45
C VAL A 166 -18.18 5.12 0.78
N ASN A 167 -17.53 5.24 1.94
CA ASN A 167 -16.81 6.45 2.32
C ASN A 167 -15.33 6.23 2.02
N LEU A 168 -14.75 7.10 1.19
CA LEU A 168 -13.32 7.11 0.88
C LEU A 168 -12.73 8.42 1.38
N ALA A 169 -11.95 8.34 2.47
CA ALA A 169 -11.22 9.46 3.03
C ALA A 169 -9.71 9.28 2.78
N SER A 170 -9.01 10.38 2.53
CA SER A 170 -7.55 10.47 2.57
C SER A 170 -7.12 11.38 3.72
N ASP A 171 -5.99 11.09 4.37
CA ASP A 171 -5.44 11.88 5.48
C ASP A 171 -6.37 12.01 6.71
N ASN A 172 -6.12 12.98 7.60
CA ASN A 172 -6.91 13.29 8.81
C ASN A 172 -8.33 13.85 8.51
N SER A 173 -8.94 13.41 7.41
CA SER A 173 -10.24 13.87 6.93
C SER A 173 -11.38 13.15 7.65
N SER A 174 -12.34 13.90 8.19
CA SER A 174 -13.58 13.35 8.73
C SER A 174 -14.67 13.38 7.66
N ILE A 175 -15.34 12.26 7.42
CA ILE A 175 -16.51 12.18 6.53
C ILE A 175 -17.75 11.93 7.38
N ASP A 176 -18.62 12.93 7.46
CA ASP A 176 -19.95 12.80 8.05
C ASP A 176 -20.97 12.41 6.95
N ALA A 177 -21.32 11.13 6.94
CA ALA A 177 -22.25 10.55 5.98
C ALA A 177 -23.63 10.34 6.63
N ILE A 178 -24.64 11.08 6.16
CA ILE A 178 -26.04 10.91 6.60
C ILE A 178 -26.80 10.10 5.55
N GLN A 179 -27.12 8.84 5.88
CA GLN A 179 -27.93 7.97 5.02
C GLN A 179 -29.42 8.21 5.27
N ASN A 180 -30.06 8.99 4.41
CA ASN A 180 -31.51 9.07 4.34
C ASN A 180 -32.03 7.93 3.45
N ASN A 181 -32.29 6.76 4.04
CA ASN A 181 -33.11 5.77 3.36
C ASN A 181 -34.52 6.36 3.23
N TYR A 182 -34.84 6.93 2.07
CA TYR A 182 -36.21 7.27 1.70
C TYR A 182 -36.98 5.95 1.62
N LEU A 183 -37.51 5.50 2.75
CA LEU A 183 -38.55 4.47 2.80
C LEU A 183 -39.65 4.91 1.85
N ASN A 184 -40.01 4.07 0.89
CA ASN A 184 -41.02 4.39 -0.11
C ASN A 184 -42.39 4.49 0.59
N LYS A 185 -42.72 5.69 1.09
CA LYS A 185 -43.85 5.94 1.99
C LYS A 185 -45.17 5.45 1.41
N ASN A 186 -45.32 5.55 0.09
CA ASN A 186 -46.50 5.06 -0.63
C ASN A 186 -46.67 3.54 -0.51
N GLU A 187 -45.61 2.75 -0.64
CA GLU A 187 -45.68 1.29 -0.52
C GLU A 187 -46.05 0.85 0.90
N ILE A 188 -45.57 1.58 1.91
CA ILE A 188 -45.87 1.30 3.31
C ILE A 188 -47.34 1.65 3.62
N ASP A 189 -47.81 2.82 3.18
CA ASP A 189 -49.19 3.25 3.38
C ASP A 189 -50.18 2.30 2.67
N GLU A 190 -49.83 1.82 1.47
CA GLU A 190 -50.62 0.80 0.73
C GLU A 190 -50.68 -0.54 1.47
N GLU A 191 -49.55 -1.02 2.02
CA GLU A 191 -49.48 -2.30 2.72
C GLU A 191 -50.23 -2.25 4.06
N ILE A 192 -50.12 -1.15 4.81
CA ILE A 192 -50.89 -0.93 6.05
C ILE A 192 -52.39 -0.95 5.76
N SER A 193 -52.82 -0.27 4.70
CA SER A 193 -54.25 -0.21 4.33
C SER A 193 -54.81 -1.60 3.97
N LYS A 194 -54.02 -2.43 3.28
CA LYS A 194 -54.39 -3.83 2.99
C LYS A 194 -54.54 -4.64 4.26
N LEU A 195 -53.59 -4.53 5.19
CA LEU A 195 -53.64 -5.23 6.48
C LEU A 195 -54.87 -4.79 7.30
N GLU A 196 -55.17 -3.49 7.39
CA GLU A 196 -56.37 -2.98 8.07
C GLU A 196 -57.66 -3.61 7.48
N SER A 197 -57.78 -3.68 6.15
CA SER A 197 -58.94 -4.29 5.49
C SER A 197 -59.08 -5.80 5.75
N GLN A 198 -57.96 -6.52 5.93
CA GLN A 198 -57.99 -7.95 6.26
C GLN A 198 -58.49 -8.19 7.69
N LEU A 199 -58.23 -7.27 8.62
CA LEU A 199 -58.73 -7.34 9.99
C LEU A 199 -60.23 -7.06 10.09
N GLU A 200 -60.80 -6.27 9.17
CA GLU A 200 -62.25 -5.99 9.14
C GLU A 200 -63.10 -7.26 8.99
N ASN A 201 -62.55 -8.29 8.33
CA ASN A 201 -63.22 -9.57 8.08
C ASN A 201 -63.18 -10.55 9.27
N ILE A 202 -62.72 -10.12 10.45
CA ILE A 202 -62.71 -10.93 11.67
C ILE A 202 -64.06 -10.81 12.38
N ASP A 203 -64.78 -11.93 12.50
CA ASP A 203 -66.11 -12.01 13.13
C ASP A 203 -66.11 -11.71 14.64
N ASP A 204 -64.98 -11.92 15.32
CA ASP A 204 -64.79 -11.70 16.75
C ASP A 204 -64.42 -10.22 17.02
N GLU A 205 -65.39 -9.42 17.47
CA GLU A 205 -65.20 -7.98 17.71
C GLU A 205 -64.09 -7.66 18.73
N ASP A 206 -63.98 -8.45 19.80
CA ASP A 206 -62.97 -8.22 20.84
C ASP A 206 -61.56 -8.44 20.28
N LYS A 207 -61.36 -9.51 19.51
CA LYS A 207 -60.08 -9.78 18.84
C LYS A 207 -59.78 -8.76 17.75
N ARG A 208 -60.79 -8.36 16.97
CA ARG A 208 -60.65 -7.33 15.93
C ARG A 208 -60.14 -6.03 16.52
N SER A 209 -60.75 -5.57 17.61
CA SER A 209 -60.38 -4.34 18.31
C SER A 209 -58.91 -4.34 18.77
N ILE A 210 -58.46 -5.45 19.38
CA ILE A 210 -57.07 -5.58 19.86
C ILE A 210 -56.07 -5.56 18.70
N LEU A 211 -56.38 -6.24 17.58
CA LEU A 211 -55.50 -6.29 16.41
C LEU A 211 -55.44 -4.93 15.70
N MET A 212 -56.57 -4.25 15.53
CA MET A 212 -56.63 -2.90 14.98
C MET A 212 -55.84 -1.90 15.85
N GLY A 213 -55.97 -1.97 17.17
CA GLY A 213 -55.20 -1.11 18.09
C GLY A 213 -53.68 -1.31 17.95
N ASN A 214 -53.21 -2.53 17.73
CA ASN A 214 -51.79 -2.80 17.48
C ASN A 214 -51.33 -2.30 16.10
N MET A 215 -52.20 -2.36 15.09
CA MET A 215 -51.94 -1.78 13.76
C MET A 215 -51.85 -0.26 13.80
N GLU A 216 -52.71 0.42 14.57
CA GLU A 216 -52.63 1.87 14.77
C GLU A 216 -51.31 2.30 15.41
N LEU A 217 -50.81 1.52 16.38
CA LEU A 217 -49.49 1.76 16.98
C LEU A 217 -48.36 1.68 15.95
N ILE A 218 -48.41 0.71 15.03
CA ILE A 218 -47.44 0.59 13.93
C ILE A 218 -47.55 1.78 12.99
N LYS A 219 -48.76 2.12 12.54
CA LYS A 219 -49.04 3.25 11.65
C LYS A 219 -48.54 4.58 12.22
N GLY A 220 -48.82 4.84 13.49
CA GLY A 220 -48.39 6.06 14.19
C GLY A 220 -46.88 6.13 14.43
N GLU A 221 -46.19 4.99 14.53
CA GLU A 221 -44.74 4.94 14.74
C GLU A 221 -43.96 5.07 13.42
N VAL A 222 -44.46 4.50 12.34
CA VAL A 222 -43.82 4.52 11.01
C VAL A 222 -43.76 5.93 10.40
N VAL A 223 -44.72 6.81 10.72
CA VAL A 223 -44.76 8.19 10.22
C VAL A 223 -43.79 9.13 10.95
N LYS A 224 -43.14 8.69 12.03
CA LYS A 224 -42.21 9.51 12.81
C LYS A 224 -40.88 9.67 12.07
N ALA A 225 -40.25 10.84 12.23
CA ALA A 225 -38.92 11.11 11.67
C ALA A 225 -37.82 10.16 12.22
N ASN A 226 -38.03 9.61 13.42
CA ASN A 226 -37.15 8.60 14.02
C ASN A 226 -37.98 7.50 14.70
N PRO A 227 -38.42 6.47 13.96
CA PRO A 227 -39.25 5.40 14.50
C PRO A 227 -38.49 4.53 15.52
N ASN A 228 -39.13 4.21 16.63
CA ASN A 228 -38.60 3.29 17.62
C ASN A 228 -38.67 1.84 17.09
N LYS A 229 -37.53 1.36 16.59
CA LYS A 229 -37.39 0.01 16.02
C LYS A 229 -37.76 -1.11 17.00
N ASN A 230 -37.50 -0.93 18.30
CA ASN A 230 -37.85 -1.93 19.31
C ASN A 230 -39.36 -2.00 19.54
N LEU A 231 -40.05 -0.85 19.52
CA LEU A 231 -41.49 -0.77 19.62
C LEU A 231 -42.14 -1.47 18.42
N LEU A 232 -41.71 -1.12 17.20
CA LEU A 232 -42.20 -1.74 15.97
C LEU A 232 -41.99 -3.27 15.97
N LYS A 233 -40.78 -3.73 16.33
CA LYS A 233 -40.48 -5.17 16.44
C LYS A 233 -41.40 -5.88 17.44
N THR A 234 -41.66 -5.25 18.58
CA THR A 234 -42.54 -5.81 19.62
C THR A 234 -43.98 -5.87 19.09
N SER A 235 -44.50 -4.81 18.48
CA SER A 235 -45.85 -4.78 17.91
C SER A 235 -46.04 -5.81 16.79
N PHE A 236 -45.06 -5.97 15.89
CA PHE A 236 -45.11 -7.00 14.85
C PHE A 236 -45.16 -8.41 15.42
N ASN A 237 -44.34 -8.71 16.43
CA ASN A 237 -44.33 -10.03 17.07
C ASN A 237 -45.65 -10.29 17.82
N SER A 238 -46.21 -9.28 18.48
CA SER A 238 -47.51 -9.35 19.14
C SER A 238 -48.62 -9.69 18.15
N LEU A 239 -48.68 -8.99 17.00
CA LEU A 239 -49.66 -9.27 15.94
C LEU A 239 -49.52 -10.70 15.38
N LYS A 240 -48.29 -11.15 15.09
CA LYS A 240 -48.03 -12.53 14.64
C LYS A 240 -48.50 -13.57 15.65
N PHE A 241 -48.22 -13.34 16.94
CA PHE A 241 -48.62 -14.26 18.00
C PHE A 241 -50.14 -14.32 18.15
N MET A 242 -50.81 -13.17 18.17
CA MET A 242 -52.26 -13.09 18.31
C MET A 242 -52.99 -13.71 17.12
N ILE A 243 -52.49 -13.52 15.90
CA ILE A 243 -53.11 -14.11 14.69
C ILE A 243 -52.76 -15.58 14.52
N GLY A 244 -51.59 -16.04 14.98
CA GLY A 244 -51.28 -17.47 15.02
C GLY A 244 -52.28 -18.29 15.85
N SER A 245 -53.03 -17.65 16.76
CA SER A 245 -54.12 -18.27 17.52
C SER A 245 -55.48 -18.31 16.78
N ILE A 246 -55.59 -17.60 15.65
CA ILE A 246 -56.77 -17.51 14.79
C ILE A 246 -56.41 -18.18 13.46
N ALA A 247 -56.85 -19.41 13.23
CA ALA A 247 -56.39 -20.28 12.14
C ALA A 247 -56.68 -19.81 10.69
N THR A 248 -57.08 -18.55 10.46
CA THR A 248 -57.78 -18.13 9.24
C THR A 248 -57.14 -16.99 8.42
N LEU A 249 -55.91 -16.51 8.70
CA LEU A 249 -55.31 -15.41 7.92
C LEU A 249 -53.80 -15.61 7.56
N PRO A 250 -53.44 -16.57 6.69
CA PRO A 250 -52.07 -16.73 6.19
C PRO A 250 -51.53 -15.47 5.50
N ASP A 251 -52.38 -14.83 4.68
CA ASP A 251 -52.04 -13.64 3.90
C ASP A 251 -51.70 -12.42 4.78
N PHE A 252 -52.27 -12.36 5.99
CA PHE A 252 -51.98 -11.28 6.94
C PHE A 252 -50.59 -11.45 7.57
N ILE A 253 -50.19 -12.69 7.86
CA ILE A 253 -48.84 -12.98 8.37
C ILE A 253 -47.79 -12.63 7.31
N GLU A 254 -48.08 -12.95 6.04
CA GLU A 254 -47.22 -12.58 4.91
C GLU A 254 -47.13 -11.06 4.75
N GLY A 255 -48.27 -10.34 4.79
CA GLY A 255 -48.29 -8.87 4.73
C GLY A 255 -47.53 -8.21 5.89
N ILE A 256 -47.63 -8.75 7.11
CA ILE A 256 -46.83 -8.29 8.25
C ILE A 256 -45.33 -8.51 8.03
N ASN A 257 -44.94 -9.68 7.51
CA ASN A 257 -43.54 -9.96 7.20
C ASN A 257 -43.00 -8.99 6.15
N LYS A 258 -43.79 -8.75 5.10
CA LYS A 258 -43.46 -7.80 4.03
C LYS A 258 -43.33 -6.37 4.57
N LEU A 259 -44.25 -5.92 5.42
CA LEU A 259 -44.17 -4.61 6.06
C LEU A 259 -42.94 -4.49 6.98
N GLY A 260 -42.62 -5.53 7.75
CA GLY A 260 -41.41 -5.54 8.58
C GLY A 260 -40.10 -5.58 7.78
N ALA A 261 -40.10 -6.18 6.58
CA ALA A 261 -38.98 -6.16 5.66
C ALA A 261 -38.80 -4.78 5.00
N LEU A 262 -39.89 -4.14 4.55
CA LEU A 262 -39.87 -2.77 4.02
C LEU A 262 -39.28 -1.77 5.02
N LEU A 263 -39.55 -1.95 6.32
CA LEU A 263 -39.03 -1.10 7.40
C LEU A 263 -37.62 -1.49 7.86
N GLY A 264 -37.02 -2.56 7.34
CA GLY A 264 -35.70 -3.06 7.73
C GLY A 264 -35.64 -3.55 9.19
N ILE A 265 -36.75 -4.06 9.73
CA ILE A 265 -36.91 -4.50 11.12
C ILE A 265 -36.88 -6.03 11.23
N LEU A 266 -37.40 -6.71 10.20
CA LEU A 266 -37.40 -8.16 10.06
C LEU A 266 -36.48 -8.57 8.91
N LYS A 267 -35.80 -9.72 9.05
CA LYS A 267 -35.02 -10.37 8.00
C LYS A 267 -35.87 -11.42 7.30
#